data_AF-A9NVA6-F1
#
_entry.id   AF-A9NVA6-F1
#
_cell.length_a   1.000
_cell.length_b   1.000
_cell.length_c   1.000
_cell.angle_alpha   90.00
_cell.angle_beta   90.00
_cell.angle_gamma   90.00
#
_symmetry.space_group_name_H-M   'P 1'
#
loop_
_entity.id
_entity.type
_entity.pdbx_description
1 polymer ?
#
loop_
_entity_poly.entity_id
_entity_poly.type
_entity_poly.pdbx_seq_one_letter_code
_entity_poly.pdbx_strand_id
1 'polypeptide(L)'
;MKKLVEEGKIKYIGLSEASASTIRRAHAIHPITAVQLEWSLWSRDAEEEIIPTCRELGIGIVPYSPLGRGFLSSGGKLLESLTDSDYRRTVPRFEAKNLEKNNVAFERISDIASKKGCSPGQLALSWVHHQGNDVSPIPRTTKVKNLEENIGALSVKLTHEEMKEIENVLSTCGIFGDRYSDDHKEFLWTNSETPPLSSWKGLK
;
A
#
# COMPACT_ATOMS: atom_id res chain seq x y z
N MET A 1 2.16 17.23 -18.78
CA MET A 1 1.14 16.18 -18.63
C MET A 1 -0.18 16.55 -19.28
N LYS A 2 -0.90 17.61 -18.86
CA LYS A 2 -2.17 18.04 -19.49
C LYS A 2 -2.13 18.11 -21.04
N LYS A 3 -1.14 18.78 -21.62
CA LYS A 3 -0.95 18.83 -23.08
C LYS A 3 -0.83 17.45 -23.75
N LEU A 4 -0.22 16.47 -23.07
CA LEU A 4 -0.12 15.10 -23.61
C LEU A 4 -1.47 14.39 -23.64
N VAL A 5 -2.39 14.74 -22.73
CA VAL A 5 -3.78 14.27 -22.77
C VAL A 5 -4.51 14.93 -23.94
N GLU A 6 -4.36 16.25 -24.10
CA GLU A 6 -4.97 17.03 -25.20
C GLU A 6 -4.47 16.59 -26.59
N GLU A 7 -3.19 16.24 -26.70
CA GLU A 7 -2.56 15.67 -27.89
C GLU A 7 -2.92 14.19 -28.11
N GLY A 8 -3.67 13.56 -27.19
CA GLY A 8 -4.07 12.15 -27.28
C GLY A 8 -2.93 11.14 -27.05
N LYS A 9 -1.77 11.56 -26.57
CA LYS A 9 -0.60 10.70 -26.31
C LYS A 9 -0.77 9.85 -25.06
N ILE A 10 -1.50 10.34 -24.07
CA ILE A 10 -1.87 9.60 -22.86
C ILE A 10 -3.36 9.80 -22.59
N LYS A 11 -4.01 8.82 -21.96
CA LYS A 11 -5.43 8.91 -21.61
C LYS A 11 -5.68 9.54 -20.23
N TYR A 12 -4.78 9.26 -19.28
CA TYR A 12 -4.98 9.56 -17.87
C TYR A 12 -3.68 10.03 -17.22
N ILE A 13 -3.79 10.76 -16.12
CA ILE A 13 -2.65 11.22 -15.31
C ILE A 13 -2.80 10.60 -13.92
N GLY A 14 -1.72 10.00 -13.42
CA GLY A 14 -1.62 9.55 -12.04
C GLY A 14 -0.47 10.24 -11.31
N LEU A 15 -0.52 10.22 -9.99
CA LEU A 15 0.58 10.63 -9.11
C LEU A 15 1.03 9.44 -8.27
N SER A 16 2.24 9.51 -7.73
CA SER A 16 2.78 8.48 -6.83
C SER A 16 3.45 9.17 -5.65
N GLU A 17 3.24 8.65 -4.44
CA GLU A 17 3.83 9.17 -3.20
C GLU A 17 3.75 10.69 -3.10
N ALA A 18 2.60 11.30 -3.45
CA ALA A 18 2.41 12.74 -3.42
C ALA A 18 1.69 13.17 -2.14
N SER A 19 2.08 14.29 -1.56
CA SER A 19 1.36 14.89 -0.42
C SER A 19 -0.06 15.31 -0.78
N ALA A 20 -0.96 15.41 0.21
CA ALA A 20 -2.36 15.79 0.00
C ALA A 20 -2.51 17.16 -0.70
N SER A 21 -1.70 18.14 -0.29
CA SER A 21 -1.58 19.46 -0.91
C SER A 21 -1.09 19.39 -2.37
N THR A 22 -0.10 18.56 -2.67
CA THR A 22 0.34 18.32 -4.06
C THR A 22 -0.77 17.73 -4.91
N ILE A 23 -1.49 16.72 -4.39
CA ILE A 23 -2.62 16.10 -5.08
C ILE A 23 -3.68 17.15 -5.42
N ARG A 24 -4.09 17.98 -4.45
CA ARG A 24 -5.09 19.05 -4.65
C ARG A 24 -4.65 20.07 -5.69
N ARG A 25 -3.40 20.56 -5.62
CA ARG A 25 -2.86 21.51 -6.59
C ARG A 25 -2.81 20.92 -8.00
N ALA A 26 -2.39 19.67 -8.14
CA ALA A 26 -2.33 19.01 -9.44
C ALA A 26 -3.74 18.80 -10.02
N HIS A 27 -4.68 18.32 -9.20
CA HIS A 27 -6.06 18.06 -9.59
C HIS A 27 -6.81 19.34 -10.02
N ALA A 28 -6.47 20.50 -9.42
CA ALA A 28 -7.01 21.79 -9.83
C ALA A 28 -6.58 22.22 -11.25
N ILE A 29 -5.46 21.71 -11.78
CA ILE A 29 -4.96 22.02 -13.12
C ILE A 29 -5.52 21.06 -14.17
N HIS A 30 -5.54 19.76 -13.85
CA HIS A 30 -6.11 18.70 -14.67
C HIS A 30 -6.51 17.52 -13.77
N PRO A 31 -7.65 16.84 -14.03
CA PRO A 31 -8.09 15.71 -13.21
C PRO A 31 -7.01 14.65 -13.05
N ILE A 32 -6.67 14.33 -11.80
CA ILE A 32 -5.82 13.18 -11.47
C ILE A 32 -6.72 11.95 -11.38
N THR A 33 -6.41 10.92 -12.16
CA THR A 33 -7.19 9.69 -12.24
C THR A 33 -6.87 8.73 -11.09
N ALA A 34 -5.61 8.65 -10.70
CA ALA A 34 -5.18 7.73 -9.65
C ALA A 34 -3.99 8.26 -8.84
N VAL A 35 -3.93 7.88 -7.56
CA VAL A 35 -2.74 8.03 -6.72
C VAL A 35 -2.22 6.65 -6.32
N GLN A 36 -0.95 6.40 -6.60
CA GLN A 36 -0.24 5.19 -6.19
C GLN A 36 0.57 5.45 -4.92
N LEU A 37 0.42 4.58 -3.91
CA LEU A 37 1.10 4.72 -2.62
C LEU A 37 1.14 3.39 -1.85
N GLU A 38 1.95 3.29 -0.80
CA GLU A 38 1.99 2.08 0.04
C GLU A 38 0.78 2.01 0.95
N TRP A 39 -0.07 0.99 0.78
CA TRP A 39 -1.20 0.74 1.68
C TRP A 39 -1.47 -0.76 1.81
N SER A 40 -1.50 -1.24 3.04
CA SER A 40 -1.71 -2.66 3.39
C SER A 40 -2.12 -2.78 4.85
N LEU A 41 -2.40 -4.00 5.31
CA LEU A 41 -2.49 -4.28 6.76
C LEU A 41 -1.24 -3.83 7.54
N TRP A 42 -0.09 -3.68 6.86
CA TRP A 42 1.20 -3.37 7.45
C TRP A 42 1.60 -1.89 7.37
N SER A 43 0.93 -1.09 6.54
CA SER A 43 1.24 0.32 6.29
C SER A 43 -0.06 1.08 6.14
N ARG A 44 -0.39 1.91 7.14
CA ARG A 44 -1.71 2.57 7.32
C ARG A 44 -1.62 4.09 7.42
N ASP A 45 -0.42 4.66 7.33
CA ASP A 45 -0.16 6.11 7.43
C ASP A 45 -0.97 6.93 6.42
N ALA A 46 -1.20 6.40 5.23
CA ALA A 46 -1.98 7.06 4.19
C ALA A 46 -3.44 7.38 4.57
N GLU A 47 -3.99 6.69 5.56
CA GLU A 47 -5.37 6.88 6.01
C GLU A 47 -5.60 8.22 6.70
N GLU A 48 -4.53 8.86 7.17
CA GLU A 48 -4.58 10.16 7.82
C GLU A 48 -5.00 11.27 6.84
N GLU A 49 -4.36 11.34 5.67
CA GLU A 49 -4.57 12.46 4.74
C GLU A 49 -4.83 12.05 3.29
N ILE A 50 -4.12 11.02 2.79
CA ILE A 50 -4.12 10.71 1.36
C ILE A 50 -5.39 9.98 0.94
N ILE A 51 -5.81 8.96 1.70
CA ILE A 51 -7.04 8.21 1.41
C ILE A 51 -8.27 9.14 1.46
N PRO A 52 -8.48 9.97 2.51
CA PRO A 52 -9.57 10.96 2.52
C PRO A 52 -9.50 11.94 1.34
N THR A 53 -8.31 12.48 1.02
CA THR A 53 -8.13 13.43 -0.08
C THR A 53 -8.48 12.80 -1.43
N CYS A 54 -8.08 11.55 -1.69
CA CYS A 54 -8.43 10.85 -2.92
C CYS A 54 -9.95 10.66 -3.04
N ARG A 55 -10.61 10.23 -1.96
CA ARG A 55 -12.07 10.03 -1.93
C ARG A 55 -12.84 11.32 -2.13
N GLU A 56 -12.43 12.41 -1.48
CA GLU A 56 -13.04 13.73 -1.64
C GLU A 56 -13.00 14.21 -3.10
N LEU A 57 -11.89 13.97 -3.79
CA LEU A 57 -11.66 14.39 -5.18
C LEU A 57 -12.12 13.36 -6.23
N GLY A 58 -12.67 12.22 -5.82
CA GLY A 58 -13.07 11.13 -6.72
C GLY A 58 -11.90 10.48 -7.47
N ILE A 59 -10.72 10.41 -6.83
CA ILE A 59 -9.49 9.86 -7.40
C ILE A 59 -9.35 8.38 -6.98
N GLY A 60 -8.98 7.51 -7.93
CA GLY A 60 -8.70 6.11 -7.63
C GLY A 60 -7.42 5.91 -6.81
N ILE A 61 -7.40 4.89 -5.96
CA ILE A 61 -6.28 4.58 -5.07
C ILE A 61 -5.62 3.29 -5.58
N VAL A 62 -4.31 3.32 -5.78
CA VAL A 62 -3.53 2.18 -6.32
C VAL A 62 -2.49 1.74 -5.29
N PRO A 63 -2.83 0.83 -4.36
CA PRO A 63 -1.89 0.36 -3.35
C PRO A 63 -0.74 -0.47 -3.93
N TYR A 64 0.50 -0.05 -3.67
CA TYR A 64 1.67 -0.90 -3.87
C TYR A 64 2.07 -1.60 -2.56
N SER A 65 2.86 -2.67 -2.68
CA SER A 65 3.23 -3.56 -1.57
C SER A 65 2.05 -4.00 -0.69
N PRO A 66 0.87 -4.38 -1.26
CA PRO A 66 -0.30 -4.76 -0.47
C PRO A 66 -0.06 -5.98 0.44
N LEU A 67 0.98 -6.77 0.13
CA LEU A 67 1.41 -7.94 0.90
C LEU A 67 2.57 -7.66 1.87
N GLY A 68 2.78 -6.40 2.26
CA GLY A 68 3.83 -6.04 3.23
C GLY A 68 5.22 -6.46 2.77
N ARG A 69 5.54 -6.25 1.48
CA ARG A 69 6.83 -6.64 0.86
C ARG A 69 7.13 -8.15 0.96
N GLY A 70 6.08 -8.97 1.05
CA GLY A 70 6.12 -10.44 1.16
C GLY A 70 5.89 -10.95 2.58
N PHE A 71 5.93 -10.08 3.59
CA PHE A 71 5.74 -10.47 4.98
C PHE A 71 4.35 -11.05 5.24
N LEU A 72 3.30 -10.44 4.67
CA LEU A 72 1.91 -10.91 4.85
C LEU A 72 1.61 -12.24 4.14
N SER A 73 2.54 -12.79 3.38
CA SER A 73 2.43 -14.12 2.76
C SER A 73 3.23 -15.18 3.49
N SER A 74 4.42 -14.83 3.98
CA SER A 74 5.41 -15.81 4.47
C SER A 74 5.87 -15.59 5.92
N GLY A 75 5.44 -14.49 6.56
CA GLY A 75 5.92 -14.08 7.88
C GLY A 75 7.44 -13.96 7.93
N GLY A 76 8.02 -14.28 9.08
CA GLY A 76 9.47 -14.26 9.31
C GLY A 76 10.29 -15.17 8.40
N LYS A 77 9.71 -16.27 7.89
CA LYS A 77 10.37 -17.19 6.94
C LYS A 77 10.75 -16.50 5.63
N LEU A 78 10.17 -15.33 5.34
CA LEU A 78 10.58 -14.50 4.21
C LEU A 78 12.11 -14.28 4.19
N LEU A 79 12.73 -14.02 5.34
CA LEU A 79 14.16 -13.69 5.42
C LEU A 79 15.10 -14.80 4.98
N GLU A 80 14.66 -16.05 5.10
CA GLU A 80 15.42 -17.24 4.64
C GLU A 80 15.52 -17.28 3.11
N SER A 81 14.58 -16.64 2.41
CA SER A 81 14.53 -16.61 0.95
C SER A 81 15.21 -15.38 0.32
N LEU A 82 15.70 -14.44 1.14
CA LEU A 82 16.32 -13.21 0.65
C LEU A 82 17.81 -13.39 0.39
N THR A 83 18.33 -12.80 -0.69
CA THR A 83 19.78 -12.68 -0.88
C THR A 83 20.35 -11.64 0.09
N ASP A 84 21.66 -11.68 0.35
CA ASP A 84 22.31 -10.72 1.26
C ASP A 84 22.21 -9.27 0.76
N SER A 85 22.07 -9.06 -0.55
CA SER A 85 21.89 -7.77 -1.19
C SER A 85 20.43 -7.28 -1.26
N ASP A 86 19.46 -8.03 -0.75
CA ASP A 86 18.05 -7.62 -0.79
C ASP A 86 17.81 -6.44 0.16
N TYR A 87 17.32 -5.31 -0.37
CA TYR A 87 17.09 -4.10 0.42
C TYR A 87 16.15 -4.32 1.61
N ARG A 88 15.27 -5.32 1.60
CA ARG A 88 14.39 -5.60 2.74
C ARG A 88 15.18 -5.95 4.00
N ARG A 89 16.44 -6.40 3.87
CA ARG A 89 17.35 -6.62 5.00
C ARG A 89 17.74 -5.34 5.74
N THR A 90 17.59 -4.16 5.10
CA THR A 90 17.86 -2.85 5.72
C THR A 90 16.61 -2.17 6.25
N VAL A 91 15.42 -2.73 6.02
CA VAL A 91 14.15 -2.13 6.44
C VAL A 91 13.92 -2.47 7.92
N PRO A 92 13.69 -1.47 8.80
CA PRO A 92 13.59 -1.69 10.25
C PRO A 92 12.56 -2.73 10.68
N ARG A 93 11.46 -2.90 9.93
CA ARG A 93 10.44 -3.94 10.17
C ARG A 93 10.96 -5.37 10.14
N PHE A 94 12.06 -5.60 9.44
CA PHE A 94 12.70 -6.92 9.29
C PHE A 94 13.91 -7.12 10.22
N GLU A 95 14.30 -6.12 11.01
CA GLU A 95 15.29 -6.30 12.07
C GLU A 95 14.80 -7.33 13.09
N ALA A 96 15.70 -8.18 13.60
CA ALA A 96 15.35 -9.35 14.41
C ALA A 96 14.35 -9.05 15.54
N LYS A 97 14.59 -7.97 16.31
CA LYS A 97 13.72 -7.56 17.42
C LYS A 97 12.32 -7.13 16.98
N ASN A 98 12.22 -6.43 15.85
CA ASN A 98 10.94 -5.99 15.31
C ASN A 98 10.21 -7.15 14.64
N LEU A 99 10.95 -7.99 13.91
CA LEU A 99 10.42 -9.17 13.22
C LEU A 99 9.79 -10.16 14.20
N GLU A 100 10.42 -10.41 15.35
CA GLU A 100 9.88 -11.30 16.38
C GLU A 100 8.49 -10.84 16.84
N LYS A 101 8.32 -9.54 17.11
CA LYS A 101 7.03 -8.96 17.51
C LYS A 101 6.01 -8.97 16.38
N ASN A 102 6.46 -8.61 15.18
CA ASN A 102 5.67 -8.59 13.96
C ASN A 102 5.15 -10.00 13.60
N ASN A 103 5.93 -11.05 13.86
CA ASN A 103 5.50 -12.43 13.64
C ASN A 103 4.31 -12.79 14.53
N VAL A 104 4.17 -12.23 15.73
CA VAL A 104 2.99 -12.46 16.58
C VAL A 104 1.71 -11.99 15.86
N ALA A 105 1.75 -10.82 15.22
CA ALA A 105 0.63 -10.34 14.40
C ALA A 105 0.40 -11.25 13.19
N PHE A 106 1.46 -11.68 12.50
CA PHE A 106 1.37 -12.58 11.36
C PHE A 106 0.69 -13.92 11.70
N GLU A 107 1.06 -14.56 12.81
CA GLU A 107 0.46 -15.83 13.23
C GLU A 107 -1.03 -15.67 13.51
N ARG A 108 -1.45 -14.57 14.16
CA ARG A 108 -2.87 -14.27 14.40
C ARG A 108 -3.65 -14.04 13.10
N ILE A 109 -3.06 -13.30 12.15
CA ILE A 109 -3.64 -13.11 10.81
C ILE A 109 -3.72 -14.45 10.07
N SER A 110 -2.73 -15.32 10.25
CA SER A 110 -2.70 -16.66 9.65
C SER A 110 -3.78 -17.58 10.24
N ASP A 111 -4.06 -17.48 11.54
CA ASP A 111 -5.18 -18.18 12.18
C ASP A 111 -6.53 -17.76 11.57
N ILE A 112 -6.74 -16.46 11.33
CA ILE A 112 -7.95 -15.94 10.68
C ILE A 112 -8.04 -16.45 9.24
N ALA A 113 -6.93 -16.39 8.48
CA ALA A 113 -6.88 -16.88 7.10
C ALA A 113 -7.22 -18.37 7.01
N SER A 114 -6.66 -19.17 7.93
CA SER A 114 -6.93 -20.61 8.04
C SER A 114 -8.39 -20.91 8.33
N LYS A 115 -9.00 -20.23 9.31
CA LYS A 115 -10.45 -20.34 9.59
C LYS A 115 -11.30 -19.95 8.39
N LYS A 116 -10.87 -18.95 7.62
CA LYS A 116 -11.54 -18.49 6.39
C LYS A 116 -11.37 -19.45 5.22
N GLY A 117 -10.38 -20.35 5.26
CA GLY A 117 -10.04 -21.25 4.18
C GLY A 117 -9.26 -20.58 3.04
N CYS A 118 -8.44 -19.57 3.34
CA CYS A 118 -7.59 -18.88 2.37
C CYS A 118 -6.15 -18.74 2.89
N SER A 119 -5.20 -18.36 2.03
CA SER A 119 -3.83 -18.09 2.48
C SER A 119 -3.75 -16.73 3.20
N PRO A 120 -2.73 -16.51 4.07
CA PRO A 120 -2.50 -15.19 4.68
C PRO A 120 -2.35 -14.08 3.64
N GLY A 121 -1.70 -14.38 2.51
CA GLY A 121 -1.56 -13.44 1.40
C GLY A 121 -2.90 -13.09 0.75
N GLN A 122 -3.78 -14.07 0.55
CA GLN A 122 -5.13 -13.85 0.04
C GLN A 122 -5.99 -13.05 1.00
N LEU A 123 -5.91 -13.34 2.30
CA LEU A 123 -6.63 -12.57 3.33
C LEU A 123 -6.17 -11.10 3.32
N ALA A 124 -4.85 -10.87 3.32
CA ALA A 124 -4.27 -9.52 3.29
C ALA A 124 -4.66 -8.74 2.02
N LEU A 125 -4.56 -9.37 0.85
CA LEU A 125 -4.93 -8.72 -0.41
C LEU A 125 -6.44 -8.48 -0.50
N SER A 126 -7.24 -9.43 -0.03
CA SER A 126 -8.71 -9.27 0.05
C SER A 126 -9.08 -8.11 0.96
N TRP A 127 -8.42 -7.96 2.11
CA TRP A 127 -8.63 -6.82 3.00
C TRP A 127 -8.41 -5.49 2.28
N VAL A 128 -7.34 -5.36 1.47
CA VAL A 128 -7.09 -4.14 0.68
C VAL A 128 -8.22 -3.90 -0.33
N HIS A 129 -8.68 -4.93 -1.02
CA HIS A 129 -9.83 -4.81 -1.93
C HIS A 129 -11.13 -4.39 -1.22
N HIS A 130 -11.35 -4.82 0.02
CA HIS A 130 -12.54 -4.46 0.80
C HIS A 130 -12.53 -3.01 1.31
N GLN A 131 -11.41 -2.29 1.18
CA GLN A 131 -11.35 -0.89 1.61
C GLN A 131 -12.21 0.05 0.76
N GLY A 132 -12.57 -0.33 -0.48
CA GLY A 132 -13.49 0.44 -1.31
C GLY A 132 -13.43 0.09 -2.79
N ASN A 133 -14.47 0.45 -3.53
CA ASN A 133 -14.55 0.24 -4.98
C ASN A 133 -13.59 1.15 -5.78
N ASP A 134 -13.04 2.16 -5.12
CA ASP A 134 -12.01 3.09 -5.59
C ASP A 134 -10.59 2.52 -5.46
N VAL A 135 -10.43 1.29 -4.93
CA VAL A 135 -9.13 0.70 -4.59
C VAL A 135 -8.73 -0.42 -5.56
N SER A 136 -7.54 -0.29 -6.17
CA SER A 136 -6.98 -1.27 -7.12
C SER A 136 -5.53 -1.61 -6.77
N PRO A 137 -5.27 -2.59 -5.87
CA PRO A 137 -3.92 -2.99 -5.50
C PRO A 137 -3.16 -3.65 -6.65
N ILE A 138 -1.84 -3.50 -6.66
CA ILE A 138 -0.95 -4.01 -7.71
C ILE A 138 0.09 -5.01 -7.15
N PRO A 139 -0.33 -6.19 -6.66
CA PRO A 139 0.59 -7.18 -6.13
C PRO A 139 1.50 -7.72 -7.25
N ARG A 140 2.81 -7.53 -7.11
CA ARG A 140 3.81 -8.04 -8.06
C ARG A 140 4.14 -9.50 -7.76
N THR A 141 4.39 -10.28 -8.81
CA THR A 141 4.93 -11.64 -8.71
C THR A 141 5.80 -11.99 -9.93
N THR A 142 6.72 -12.94 -9.77
CA THR A 142 7.49 -13.58 -10.85
C THR A 142 7.06 -15.03 -11.13
N LYS A 143 6.13 -15.57 -10.34
CA LYS A 143 5.66 -16.96 -10.42
C LYS A 143 4.17 -16.99 -10.75
N VAL A 144 3.78 -17.85 -11.70
CA VAL A 144 2.38 -18.03 -12.11
C VAL A 144 1.50 -18.48 -10.94
N LYS A 145 1.96 -19.42 -10.12
CA LYS A 145 1.24 -19.87 -8.92
C LYS A 145 0.85 -18.71 -7.99
N ASN A 146 1.75 -17.75 -7.78
CA ASN A 146 1.48 -16.59 -6.95
C ASN A 146 0.52 -15.60 -7.64
N LEU A 147 0.52 -15.54 -8.99
CA LEU A 147 -0.47 -14.77 -9.74
C LEU A 147 -1.87 -15.36 -9.55
N GLU A 148 -1.99 -16.69 -9.67
CA GLU A 148 -3.25 -17.40 -9.42
C GLU A 148 -3.72 -17.21 -7.98
N GLU A 149 -2.80 -17.25 -7.01
CA GLU A 149 -3.10 -16.98 -5.61
C GLU A 149 -3.62 -15.54 -5.40
N ASN A 150 -2.97 -14.54 -6.01
CA ASN A 150 -3.42 -13.15 -5.97
C ASN A 150 -4.81 -12.98 -6.58
N ILE A 151 -5.10 -13.63 -7.72
CA ILE A 151 -6.44 -13.62 -8.33
C ILE A 151 -7.46 -14.26 -7.39
N GLY A 152 -7.09 -15.36 -6.72
CA GLY A 152 -7.94 -16.04 -5.75
C GLY A 152 -8.40 -15.14 -4.58
N ALA A 153 -7.64 -14.11 -4.23
CA ALA A 153 -8.02 -13.14 -3.19
C ALA A 153 -9.36 -12.43 -3.50
N LEU A 154 -9.72 -12.25 -4.78
CA LEU A 154 -10.99 -11.63 -5.21
C LEU A 154 -12.22 -12.47 -4.80
N SER A 155 -12.03 -13.78 -4.61
CA SER A 155 -13.07 -14.72 -4.18
C SER A 155 -13.24 -14.78 -2.66
N VAL A 156 -12.26 -14.28 -1.90
CA VAL A 156 -12.36 -14.17 -0.44
C VAL A 156 -13.26 -12.98 -0.11
N LYS A 157 -14.41 -13.24 0.52
CA LYS A 157 -15.35 -12.20 0.99
C LYS A 157 -15.25 -12.04 2.49
N LEU A 158 -14.79 -10.88 2.95
CA LEU A 158 -14.62 -10.61 4.38
C LEU A 158 -15.92 -10.05 4.95
N THR A 159 -16.43 -10.65 6.02
CA THR A 159 -17.59 -10.10 6.75
C THR A 159 -17.15 -8.89 7.57
N HIS A 160 -18.13 -8.12 8.06
CA HIS A 160 -17.83 -7.00 8.94
C HIS A 160 -17.13 -7.44 10.23
N GLU A 161 -17.52 -8.59 10.78
CA GLU A 161 -16.92 -9.18 11.97
C GLU A 161 -15.48 -9.60 11.74
N GLU A 162 -15.19 -10.23 10.59
CA GLU A 162 -13.83 -10.64 10.22
C GLU A 162 -12.94 -9.43 9.96
N MET A 163 -13.45 -8.39 9.29
CA MET A 163 -12.73 -7.12 9.13
C MET A 163 -12.39 -6.52 10.50
N LYS A 164 -13.34 -6.50 11.43
CA LYS A 164 -13.12 -6.01 12.79
C LYS A 164 -12.12 -6.88 13.56
N GLU A 165 -12.15 -8.20 13.40
CA GLU A 165 -11.18 -9.11 14.00
C GLU A 165 -9.76 -8.81 13.51
N ILE A 166 -9.59 -8.60 12.20
CA ILE A 166 -8.32 -8.22 11.59
C ILE A 166 -7.82 -6.88 12.16
N GLU A 167 -8.65 -5.85 12.24
CA GLU A 167 -8.28 -4.56 12.82
C GLU A 167 -7.88 -4.66 14.30
N ASN A 168 -8.60 -5.50 15.07
CA ASN A 168 -8.28 -5.73 16.48
C ASN A 168 -6.91 -6.40 16.66
N VAL A 169 -6.56 -7.36 15.80
CA VAL A 169 -5.23 -7.99 15.80
C VAL A 169 -4.15 -6.94 15.60
N LEU A 170 -4.28 -6.09 14.57
CA LEU A 170 -3.29 -5.04 14.30
C LEU A 170 -3.19 -4.02 15.43
N SER A 171 -4.32 -3.64 16.03
CA SER A 171 -4.36 -2.69 17.14
C SER A 171 -3.73 -3.26 18.42
N THR A 172 -3.89 -4.56 18.66
CA THR A 172 -3.39 -5.24 19.87
C THR A 172 -1.92 -5.62 19.75
N CYS A 173 -1.53 -6.18 18.60
CA CYS A 173 -0.16 -6.61 18.37
C CYS A 173 0.77 -5.46 17.98
N GLY A 174 0.24 -4.44 17.30
CA GLY A 174 1.04 -3.35 16.73
C GLY A 174 1.90 -3.79 15.54
N ILE A 175 2.53 -2.81 14.91
CA ILE A 175 3.51 -3.01 13.83
C ILE A 175 4.80 -2.30 14.27
N PHE A 176 5.90 -3.04 14.35
CA PHE A 176 7.16 -2.54 14.86
C PHE A 176 8.17 -2.28 13.74
N GLY A 177 8.85 -1.14 13.84
CA GLY A 177 9.82 -0.67 12.86
C GLY A 177 9.19 0.18 11.75
N ASP A 178 9.96 1.16 11.28
CA ASP A 178 9.58 2.04 10.18
C ASP A 178 9.54 1.30 8.83
N ARG A 179 8.73 1.81 7.90
CA ARG A 179 8.60 1.27 6.53
C ARG A 179 9.87 1.45 5.68
N TYR A 180 10.70 2.41 6.05
CA TYR A 180 11.98 2.73 5.44
C TYR A 180 13.03 2.99 6.53
N SER A 181 14.30 2.75 6.22
CA SER A 181 15.41 3.30 6.99
C SER A 181 15.42 4.83 6.89
N ASP A 182 16.14 5.49 7.79
CA ASP A 182 16.21 6.96 7.82
C ASP A 182 16.66 7.56 6.47
N ASP A 183 17.59 6.90 5.78
CA ASP A 183 18.12 7.30 4.47
C ASP A 183 17.11 7.20 3.30
N HIS A 184 15.89 6.75 3.55
CA HIS A 184 14.85 6.52 2.54
C HIS A 184 13.50 7.14 2.92
N LYS A 185 13.45 7.98 3.97
CA LYS A 185 12.21 8.63 4.42
C LYS A 185 11.72 9.72 3.45
N GLU A 186 12.57 10.23 2.58
CA GLU A 186 12.22 11.20 1.54
C GLU A 186 11.23 10.65 0.50
N PHE A 187 11.14 9.32 0.35
CA PHE A 187 10.20 8.68 -0.56
C PHE A 187 8.77 8.59 -0.02
N LEU A 188 8.54 9.04 1.21
CA LEU A 188 7.21 9.08 1.81
C LEU A 188 6.41 10.26 1.26
N TRP A 189 5.11 10.04 1.04
CA TRP A 189 4.16 11.10 0.72
C TRP A 189 4.20 12.29 1.69
N THR A 190 4.53 12.06 2.97
CA THR A 190 4.68 13.11 3.99
C THR A 190 5.81 14.10 3.69
N ASN A 191 6.82 13.67 2.95
CA ASN A 191 7.99 14.46 2.58
C ASN A 191 8.00 14.87 1.10
N SER A 192 6.91 14.58 0.37
CA SER A 192 6.83 14.71 -1.09
C SER A 192 5.95 15.88 -1.51
N GLU A 193 6.32 17.07 -1.05
CA GLU A 193 5.65 18.34 -1.36
C GLU A 193 6.15 18.93 -2.68
N THR A 194 5.31 19.71 -3.37
CA THR A 194 5.71 20.48 -4.55
C THR A 194 5.62 21.99 -4.28
N PRO A 195 6.40 22.84 -4.98
CA PRO A 195 6.28 24.28 -4.85
C PRO A 195 4.85 24.78 -5.16
N PRO A 196 4.41 25.91 -4.56
CA PRO A 196 3.09 26.47 -4.84
C PRO A 196 2.99 26.92 -6.31
N LEU A 197 1.78 26.92 -6.88
CA LEU A 197 1.55 27.31 -8.27
C LEU A 197 2.07 28.72 -8.60
N SER A 198 2.02 29.65 -7.63
CA SER A 198 2.55 31.01 -7.76
C SER A 198 4.05 31.07 -8.05
N SER A 199 4.80 30.02 -7.70
CA SER A 199 6.23 29.93 -7.98
C SER A 199 6.54 29.50 -9.42
N TRP A 200 5.54 29.01 -10.17
CA TRP A 200 5.76 28.44 -11.49
C TRP A 200 5.71 29.51 -12.59
N LYS A 201 6.85 29.78 -13.21
CA LYS A 201 7.01 30.83 -14.24
C LYS A 201 6.38 30.50 -15.60
N GLY A 202 5.89 29.26 -15.79
CA GLY A 202 5.35 28.75 -17.06
C GLY A 202 3.83 28.89 -17.25
N LEU A 203 3.12 29.53 -16.32
CA LEU A 203 1.68 29.80 -16.39
C LEU A 203 1.31 31.13 -17.08
N LYS A 204 2.29 31.84 -17.68
CA LYS A 204 2.03 33.03 -18.49
C LYS A 204 1.67 32.67 -19.93
#